data_AF-A0A2G5CJN0-F1
#
_entry.id   AF-A0A2G5CJN0-F1
#
_cell.length_a   1.000
_cell.length_b   1.000
_cell.length_c   1.000
_cell.angle_alpha   90.00
_cell.angle_beta   90.00
_cell.angle_gamma   90.00
#
_symmetry.space_group_name_H-M   'P 1'
#
loop_
_entity.id
_entity.type
_entity.pdbx_description
1 polymer ?
#
loop_
_entity_poly.entity_id
_entity_poly.type
_entity_poly.pdbx_seq_one_letter_code
_entity_poly.pdbx_strand_id
1 'polypeptide(L)' 'MITITDNIFLEETKPSHYVTIFVRTAMRDPLQTPQNLEPNKCDGWDWYELNDLPKMLFSPLEKMVYNGFNLFQWNEER' A
#
# COMPACT_ATOMS: atom_id res chain seq x y z
N MET A 1 -14.08 -0.34 3.59
CA MET A 1 -13.33 -0.98 4.69
C MET A 1 -12.06 -0.18 4.92
N ILE A 2 -11.71 0.07 6.18
CA ILE A 2 -10.51 0.82 6.59
C ILE A 2 -9.64 -0.14 7.40
N THR A 3 -8.33 -0.16 7.14
CA THR A 3 -7.35 -0.90 7.95
C THR A 3 -6.34 0.06 8.52
N ILE A 4 -5.90 -0.24 9.74
CA ILE A 4 -4.94 0.58 10.46
C ILE A 4 -3.80 -0.32 10.91
N THR A 5 -2.57 0.11 10.69
CA THR A 5 -1.39 -0.52 11.29
C THR A 5 -0.69 0.45 12.23
N ASP A 6 -0.08 -0.13 13.26
CA ASP A 6 0.76 0.56 14.22
C ASP A 6 2.21 0.08 14.02
N ASN A 7 3.11 1.00 13.69
CA ASN A 7 4.50 0.71 13.35
C ASN A 7 5.47 1.64 14.09
N ILE A 8 6.28 1.04 14.97
CA ILE A 8 7.34 1.72 15.72
C ILE A 8 8.69 1.35 15.12
N PHE A 9 9.50 2.35 14.76
CA PHE A 9 10.83 2.21 14.19
C PHE A 9 11.85 2.84 15.13
N LEU A 10 12.44 2.05 16.04
CA LEU A 10 13.40 2.55 17.03
C LEU A 10 14.86 2.55 16.52
N GLU A 11 15.15 1.74 15.50
CA GLU A 11 16.51 1.51 14.99
C GLU A 11 16.91 2.45 13.84
N GLU A 12 16.00 3.28 13.36
CA GLU A 12 16.29 4.28 12.33
C GLU A 12 17.10 5.45 12.89
N THR A 13 17.79 6.19 12.01
CA THR A 13 18.57 7.39 12.38
C THR A 13 17.72 8.42 13.14
N LYS A 14 16.42 8.46 12.85
CA LYS A 14 15.42 9.21 13.60
C LYS A 14 14.30 8.25 14.05
N PRO A 15 14.28 7.84 15.33
CA PRO A 15 13.21 7.00 15.85
C PRO A 15 11.83 7.62 15.60
N SER A 16 10.90 6.82 15.09
CA SER A 16 9.60 7.28 14.62
C SER A 16 8.49 6.27 14.94
N HIS A 17 7.28 6.78 15.14
CA HIS A 17 6.07 5.99 15.36
C HIS A 17 4.99 6.45 14.38
N TYR A 18 4.53 5.52 13.54
CA TYR A 18 3.52 5.78 12.52
C TYR A 18 2.27 4.95 12.76
N VAL A 19 1.13 5.63 12.85
CA VAL A 19 -0.20 5.03 12.70
C VAL A 19 -0.63 5.21 11.25
N THR A 20 -0.72 4.12 10.50
CA THR A 20 -0.98 4.15 9.05
C THR A 20 -2.40 3.71 8.77
N ILE A 21 -3.19 4.57 8.11
CA ILE A 21 -4.56 4.28 7.68
C ILE A 21 -4.54 3.90 6.19
N PHE A 22 -4.98 2.70 5.85
CA PHE A 22 -5.08 2.20 4.49
C PHE A 22 -6.47 2.49 3.92
N VAL A 23 -6.50 3.10 2.74
CA VAL A 23 -7.73 3.50 2.04
C VAL A 23 -7.76 2.85 0.66
N ARG A 24 -8.91 2.29 0.29
CA ARG A 24 -9.17 1.76 -1.05
C ARG A 24 -9.82 2.82 -1.92
N THR A 25 -9.32 2.99 -3.14
CA THR A 25 -9.87 3.91 -4.14
C THR A 25 -9.93 3.22 -5.50
N ALA A 26 -10.53 3.87 -6.48
CA ALA A 26 -10.54 3.44 -7.87
C ALA A 26 -10.20 4.62 -8.78
N MET A 27 -9.62 4.34 -9.94
CA MET A 27 -9.34 5.36 -10.94
C MET A 27 -10.65 5.98 -11.44
N ARG A 28 -10.66 7.30 -11.60
CA ARG A 28 -11.80 8.00 -12.23
C ARG A 28 -11.87 7.70 -13.72
N ASP A 29 -10.71 7.65 -14.37
CA ASP A 29 -10.55 7.27 -15.77
C ASP A 29 -9.64 6.04 -15.84
N PRO A 30 -10.18 4.85 -16.20
CA PRO A 30 -9.40 3.62 -16.27
C PRO A 30 -8.29 3.61 -17.33
N LEU A 31 -8.30 4.55 -18.28
CA LEU A 31 -7.28 4.63 -19.34
C LEU A 31 -6.05 5.43 -18.94
N GLN A 32 -6.08 6.09 -17.77
CA GLN A 32 -4.92 6.82 -17.27
C GLN A 32 -3.85 5.88 -16.74
N THR A 33 -2.59 6.20 -17.02
CA THR A 33 -1.41 5.51 -16.49
C THR A 33 -0.70 6.39 -15.47
N PRO A 34 -0.11 5.82 -14.41
CA PRO A 34 0.62 6.59 -13.43
C PRO A 34 1.85 7.27 -14.06
N GLN A 35 2.19 8.46 -13.58
CA GLN A 35 3.40 9.19 -13.98
C GLN A 35 4.27 9.38 -12.74
N ASN A 36 5.58 9.17 -12.87
CA ASN A 36 6.51 9.41 -11.77
C ASN A 36 6.87 10.91 -11.69
N LEU A 37 6.10 11.65 -10.88
CA LEU A 37 6.27 13.10 -10.73
C LEU A 37 7.31 13.50 -9.66
N GLU A 38 7.75 12.57 -8.81
CA GLU A 38 8.75 12.81 -7.75
C GLU A 38 9.89 11.78 -7.84
N PRO A 39 10.71 11.81 -8.90
CA PRO A 39 11.74 10.79 -9.16
C PRO A 39 12.85 10.73 -8.11
N ASN A 40 12.97 11.74 -7.26
CA ASN A 40 13.91 11.76 -6.14
C ASN A 40 13.37 11.07 -4.87
N LYS A 41 12.09 10.66 -4.87
CA LYS A 41 11.43 9.97 -3.75
C LYS A 41 10.90 8.59 -4.14
N CYS A 42 10.59 8.36 -5.40
CA CYS A 42 10.04 7.12 -5.92
C CYS A 42 10.65 6.81 -7.29
N ASP A 43 11.04 5.55 -7.54
CA ASP A 43 11.64 5.15 -8.82
C ASP A 43 10.59 4.96 -9.92
N GLY A 44 9.34 4.68 -9.55
CA GLY A 44 8.26 4.48 -10.50
C GLY A 44 7.01 3.87 -9.87
N TRP A 45 5.97 3.75 -10.68
CA TRP A 45 4.69 3.16 -10.30
C TRP A 45 4.31 2.10 -11.32
N ASP A 46 3.86 0.96 -10.83
CA ASP A 46 3.37 -0.14 -11.65
C ASP A 46 2.19 -0.84 -10.99
N TRP A 47 1.44 -1.58 -11.80
CA TRP A 47 0.30 -2.36 -11.35
C TRP A 47 0.71 -3.80 -11.06
N TYR A 48 0.29 -4.33 -9.92
CA TYR A 48 0.57 -5.70 -9.50
C TYR A 48 -0.72 -6.40 -9.09
N GLU A 49 -0.83 -7.67 -9.45
CA GLU A 49 -1.87 -8.55 -8.92
C GLU A 49 -1.60 -8.82 -7.44
N LEU A 50 -2.64 -8.90 -6.61
CA LEU A 50 -2.44 -9.13 -5.17
C LEU A 50 -1.79 -10.46 -4.83
N ASN A 51 -2.00 -11.48 -5.67
CA ASN A 51 -1.42 -12.80 -5.48
C ASN A 51 0.01 -12.89 -6.04
N ASP A 52 0.52 -11.81 -6.64
CA ASP A 52 1.85 -11.72 -7.26
C ASP A 52 2.51 -10.36 -6.94
N LEU A 53 2.49 -9.99 -5.66
CA LEU A 53 3.14 -8.78 -5.18
C LEU A 53 4.68 -8.91 -5.25
N PRO A 54 5.39 -7.80 -5.47
CA PRO A 54 6.84 -7.80 -5.44
C PRO A 54 7.36 -8.18 -4.04
N LYS A 55 8.58 -8.70 -4.01
CA LYS A 55 9.27 -9.04 -2.76
C LYS A 55 9.74 -7.78 -2.04
N MET A 56 10.01 -7.91 -0.74
CA MET A 56 10.51 -6.82 0.12
C MET A 56 9.53 -5.65 0.22
N LEU A 57 8.28 -5.97 0.59
CA LEU A 57 7.27 -4.95 0.84
C LEU A 57 7.67 -4.05 2.02
N PHE A 58 7.27 -2.79 1.96
CA PHE A 58 7.40 -1.88 3.08
C PHE A 58 6.66 -2.45 4.31
N SER A 59 7.31 -2.49 5.47
CA SER A 59 6.84 -3.26 6.64
C SER A 59 5.37 -3.00 7.06
N PRO A 60 4.83 -1.77 7.07
CA PRO A 60 3.39 -1.55 7.31
C PRO A 60 2.49 -2.23 6.28
N LEU A 61 2.85 -2.18 4.99
CA LEU A 61 2.11 -2.84 3.92
C LEU A 61 2.21 -4.36 4.04
N GLU A 62 3.40 -4.86 4.36
CA GLU A 62 3.64 -6.28 4.61
C GLU A 62 2.74 -6.82 5.74
N LYS A 63 2.70 -6.11 6.88
CA LYS A 63 1.81 -6.45 8.00
C LYS A 63 0.35 -6.47 7.56
N MET A 64 -0.09 -5.49 6.78
CA MET A 64 -1.46 -5.45 6.28
C MET A 64 -1.78 -6.69 5.43
N VAL A 65 -0.92 -7.01 4.45
CA VAL A 65 -1.13 -8.14 3.52
C VAL A 65 -1.15 -9.48 4.26
N TYR A 66 -0.17 -9.75 5.13
CA TYR A 66 -0.03 -11.07 5.76
C TYR A 66 -0.91 -11.29 7.00
N ASN A 67 -1.47 -10.24 7.62
CA ASN A 67 -2.43 -10.39 8.70
C ASN A 67 -3.85 -10.75 8.22
N GLY A 68 -3.98 -11.24 6.97
CA GLY A 68 -5.24 -11.73 6.41
C GLY A 68 -6.19 -10.62 5.95
N PHE A 69 -5.69 -9.39 5.75
CA PHE A 69 -6.52 -8.32 5.23
C PHE A 69 -6.80 -8.52 3.74
N ASN A 70 -8.07 -8.70 3.40
CA ASN A 70 -8.49 -8.80 2.01
C ASN A 70 -9.02 -7.45 1.51
N LEU A 71 -8.26 -6.80 0.63
CA LEU A 71 -8.61 -5.51 0.03
C LEU A 71 -9.90 -5.55 -0.82
N PHE A 72 -10.34 -6.73 -1.26
CA PHE A 72 -11.43 -6.93 -2.22
C PHE A 72 -12.61 -7.74 -1.70
N GLN A 73 -12.63 -8.14 -0.42
CA GLN A 73 -13.74 -8.90 0.19
C GLN A 73 -15.09 -8.16 0.27
N TRP A 74 -15.19 -6.94 -0.25
CA TRP A 74 -16.45 -6.21 -0.33
C TRP A 74 -17.04 -6.31 -1.74
N ASN A 75 -17.98 -7.24 -1.87
CA ASN A 75 -18.98 -7.53 -2.91
C ASN A 75 -18.56 -7.43 -4.40
N GLU A 76 -18.64 -8.58 -5.06
CA GLU A 76 -18.75 -8.83 -6.51
C GLU A 76 -20.02 -8.24 -7.17
N GLU A 77 -20.48 -7.06 -6.76
CA GLU A 77 -21.63 -6.40 -7.40
C GLU A 77 -21.24 -5.02 -7.92
N ARG A 78 -20.51 -5.00 -9.04
CA ARG A 78 -20.63 -3.96 -10.09
C ARG A 78 -20.41 -4.58 -11.46
#